data_AF-A0A833TYF1-F1
#
_entry.id   AF-A0A833TYF1-F1
#
_cell.length_a   1.000
_cell.length_b   1.000
_cell.length_c   1.000
_cell.angle_alpha   90.00
_cell.angle_beta   90.00
_cell.angle_gamma   90.00
#
_symmetry.space_group_name_H-M   'P 1'
#
loop_
_entity.id
_entity.type
_entity.pdbx_description
1 polymer ?
#
loop_
_entity_poly.entity_id
_entity_poly.type
_entity_poly.pdbx_seq_one_letter_code
_entity_poly.pdbx_strand_id
1 'polypeptide(L)'
;MIPCYFILQVLPHHLELEEHEGFVTDPLGEEQANQIPGVLHKYRSRFLLTLTGACAVHCRYCFRRHFPYQENLPKNEDWLNIKTYLEQHPAINEVILSGGDPLTLSNRKLALWIERLESLNQIKVLRIHSRVPIVIPERIDEELVSLLKNSRLRVILVVHSNHPAELDNLT
;
A
#
# COMPACT_ATOMS: atom_id res chain seq x y z
N MET A 1 -0.98 -8.33 29.93
CA MET A 1 -2.37 -8.30 29.44
C MET A 1 -2.39 -7.48 28.17
N ILE A 2 -2.80 -8.03 27.03
CA ILE A 2 -3.00 -7.23 25.81
C ILE A 2 -4.25 -6.38 26.05
N PRO A 3 -4.16 -5.05 25.97
CA PRO A 3 -5.31 -4.18 26.16
C PRO A 3 -6.45 -4.50 25.17
N CYS A 4 -7.69 -4.51 25.66
CA CYS A 4 -8.89 -4.97 24.95
C CYS A 4 -9.09 -4.31 23.57
N TYR A 5 -8.64 -3.06 23.39
CA TYR A 5 -8.79 -2.31 22.14
C TYR A 5 -7.92 -2.81 20.98
N PHE A 6 -6.79 -3.47 21.23
CA PHE A 6 -5.98 -4.04 20.14
C PHE A 6 -6.65 -5.26 19.51
N ILE A 7 -7.34 -6.06 20.33
CA ILE A 7 -7.99 -7.29 19.90
C ILE A 7 -9.12 -6.99 18.92
N LEU A 8 -9.87 -5.90 19.13
CA LEU A 8 -10.93 -5.45 18.21
C LEU A 8 -10.41 -5.20 16.78
N GLN A 9 -9.13 -4.87 16.62
CA GLN A 9 -8.55 -4.54 15.33
C GLN A 9 -8.13 -5.78 14.53
N VAL A 10 -7.95 -6.93 15.18
CA VAL A 10 -7.29 -8.12 14.59
C VAL A 10 -8.07 -9.42 14.78
N LEU A 11 -8.83 -9.56 15.87
CA LEU A 11 -9.60 -10.76 16.16
C LEU A 11 -10.97 -10.66 15.49
N PRO A 12 -11.36 -11.65 14.66
CA PRO A 12 -12.68 -11.67 14.06
C PRO A 12 -13.79 -11.64 15.10
N HIS A 13 -14.86 -10.90 14.80
CA HIS A 13 -16.06 -10.85 15.63
C HIS A 13 -17.29 -11.33 14.84
N HIS A 14 -18.24 -12.00 15.51
CA HIS A 14 -19.43 -12.55 14.86
C HIS A 14 -20.31 -11.46 14.21
N LEU A 15 -20.30 -10.24 14.76
CA LEU A 15 -21.00 -9.08 14.19
C LEU A 15 -20.53 -8.74 12.76
N GLU A 16 -19.33 -9.18 12.33
CA GLU A 16 -18.87 -8.94 10.95
C GLU A 16 -19.63 -9.76 9.90
N LEU A 17 -20.46 -10.72 10.33
CA LEU A 17 -21.34 -11.51 9.47
C LEU A 17 -22.72 -10.88 9.33
N GLU A 18 -23.00 -9.79 10.06
CA GLU A 18 -24.27 -9.08 9.94
C GLU A 18 -24.30 -8.30 8.62
N GLU A 19 -25.34 -8.54 7.83
CA GLU A 19 -25.60 -7.75 6.65
C GLU A 19 -26.21 -6.41 7.07
N HIS A 20 -25.65 -5.32 6.55
CA HIS A 20 -26.14 -3.98 6.78
C HIS A 20 -26.55 -3.34 5.46
N GLU A 21 -27.70 -2.68 5.44
CA GLU A 21 -28.17 -1.95 4.28
C GLU A 21 -27.15 -0.89 3.83
N GLY A 22 -26.85 -0.85 2.53
CA GLY A 22 -25.87 0.08 1.93
C GLY A 22 -24.42 -0.40 1.97
N PHE A 23 -24.10 -1.54 2.61
CA PHE A 23 -22.76 -2.11 2.55
C PHE A 23 -22.53 -2.76 1.18
N VAL A 24 -21.36 -2.48 0.60
CA VAL A 24 -20.95 -3.00 -0.72
C VAL A 24 -19.53 -3.56 -0.65
N THR A 25 -19.17 -4.43 -1.59
CA THR A 25 -17.85 -5.08 -1.63
C THR A 25 -16.74 -4.15 -2.12
N ASP A 26 -17.07 -3.19 -2.98
CA ASP A 26 -16.17 -2.15 -3.49
C ASP A 26 -16.68 -0.75 -3.08
N PRO A 27 -16.50 -0.34 -1.80
CA PRO A 27 -16.99 0.93 -1.30
C PRO A 27 -16.29 2.15 -1.91
N LEU A 28 -15.18 1.94 -2.63
CA LEU A 28 -14.40 3.02 -3.23
C LEU A 28 -14.61 3.10 -4.75
N GLY A 29 -15.26 2.15 -5.41
CA GLY A 29 -15.30 2.06 -6.87
C GLY A 29 -13.90 1.88 -7.46
N GLU A 30 -13.07 1.04 -6.85
CA GLU A 30 -11.72 0.70 -7.34
C GLU A 30 -11.74 -0.23 -8.54
N GLU A 31 -12.74 -1.10 -8.69
CA GLU A 31 -12.82 -2.05 -9.81
C GLU A 31 -12.86 -1.33 -11.17
N GLN A 32 -13.61 -0.23 -11.28
CA GLN A 32 -13.72 0.56 -12.51
C GLN A 32 -12.44 1.35 -12.83
N ALA A 33 -11.63 1.66 -11.80
CA ALA A 33 -10.39 2.44 -11.95
C ALA A 33 -9.17 1.56 -12.30
N ASN A 34 -9.36 0.25 -12.34
CA ASN A 34 -8.32 -0.75 -12.48
C ASN A 34 -8.16 -1.23 -13.94
N GLN A 35 -7.70 -0.33 -14.81
CA GLN A 35 -7.53 -0.61 -16.25
C GLN A 35 -6.23 -1.35 -16.58
N ILE A 36 -5.24 -1.30 -15.68
CA ILE A 36 -3.96 -1.99 -15.76
C ILE A 36 -3.79 -2.74 -14.45
N PRO A 37 -3.27 -4.00 -14.45
CA PRO A 37 -3.11 -4.77 -13.22
C PRO A 37 -2.43 -3.99 -12.10
N GLY A 38 -3.16 -3.85 -11.00
CA GLY A 38 -2.70 -3.22 -9.76
C GLY A 38 -2.47 -1.73 -9.84
N VAL A 39 -3.08 -1.06 -10.81
CA VAL A 39 -3.03 0.38 -11.01
C VAL A 39 -4.37 0.99 -10.65
N LEU A 40 -4.36 2.01 -9.80
CA LEU A 40 -5.52 2.84 -9.51
C LEU A 40 -5.18 4.32 -9.74
N HIS A 41 -5.83 4.94 -10.72
CA HIS A 41 -5.64 6.36 -11.04
C HIS A 41 -6.98 7.11 -11.01
N LYS A 42 -7.33 7.63 -9.82
CA LYS A 42 -8.57 8.40 -9.59
C LYS A 42 -8.34 9.91 -9.55
N TYR A 43 -7.10 10.33 -9.31
CA TYR A 43 -6.75 11.74 -9.09
C TYR A 43 -5.69 12.16 -10.09
N ARG A 44 -5.88 13.33 -10.70
CA ARG A 44 -5.05 13.88 -11.79
C ARG A 44 -3.53 13.74 -11.63
N SER A 45 -3.01 13.91 -10.41
CA SER A 45 -1.57 13.93 -10.15
C SER A 45 -1.04 12.77 -9.32
N ARG A 46 -1.92 11.83 -8.91
CA ARG A 46 -1.56 10.74 -7.98
C ARG A 46 -1.92 9.39 -8.56
N PHE A 47 -0.94 8.51 -8.54
CA PHE A 47 -1.05 7.18 -9.09
C PHE A 47 -0.79 6.15 -8.01
N LEU A 48 -1.72 5.23 -7.78
CA LEU A 48 -1.60 4.22 -6.74
C LEU A 48 -1.26 2.86 -7.36
N LEU A 49 -0.22 2.21 -6.81
CA LEU A 49 0.23 0.87 -7.18
C LEU A 49 -0.02 -0.11 -6.04
N THR A 50 -0.82 -1.15 -6.28
CA THR A 50 -1.03 -2.26 -5.34
C THR A 50 -0.05 -3.39 -5.62
N LEU A 51 1.13 -3.35 -4.97
CA LEU A 51 2.23 -4.26 -5.31
C LEU A 51 2.15 -5.65 -4.65
N THR A 52 1.29 -5.81 -3.65
CA THR A 52 1.11 -7.04 -2.89
C THR A 52 -0.30 -7.12 -2.32
N GLY A 53 -0.85 -8.33 -2.16
CA GLY A 53 -2.07 -8.59 -1.40
C GLY A 53 -1.80 -9.04 0.04
N ALA A 54 -0.53 -9.25 0.39
CA ALA A 54 -0.15 -9.67 1.74
C ALA A 54 -0.22 -8.48 2.70
N CYS A 55 -0.64 -8.76 3.93
CA CYS A 55 -0.57 -7.87 5.07
C CYS A 55 0.14 -8.60 6.22
N ALA A 56 0.89 -7.87 7.05
CA ALA A 56 1.39 -8.41 8.32
C ALA A 56 0.25 -8.70 9.31
N VAL A 57 -0.86 -7.94 9.20
CA VAL A 57 -2.08 -8.15 9.97
C VAL A 57 -3.32 -7.88 9.11
N HIS A 58 -4.34 -8.73 9.22
CA HIS A 58 -5.63 -8.52 8.57
C HIS A 58 -6.53 -7.68 9.49
N CYS A 59 -6.51 -6.36 9.26
CA CYS A 59 -7.34 -5.41 10.01
C CYS A 59 -8.83 -5.76 9.83
N ARG A 60 -9.59 -5.86 10.93
CA ARG A 60 -11.03 -6.21 10.87
C ARG A 60 -11.91 -5.14 10.19
N TYR A 61 -11.37 -3.93 10.03
CA TYR A 61 -11.99 -2.79 9.35
C TYR A 61 -11.34 -2.49 7.98
N CYS A 62 -10.66 -3.46 7.36
CA CYS A 62 -10.05 -3.26 6.06
C CYS A 62 -11.11 -3.08 4.96
N PHE A 63 -11.20 -1.86 4.38
CA PHE A 63 -12.11 -1.58 3.25
C PHE A 63 -11.73 -2.33 1.96
N ARG A 64 -10.51 -2.87 1.87
CA ARG A 64 -10.04 -3.72 0.76
C ARG A 64 -10.07 -5.22 1.06
N ARG A 65 -10.82 -5.65 2.08
CA ARG A 65 -10.94 -7.09 2.41
C ARG A 65 -11.44 -7.96 1.25
N HIS A 66 -12.20 -7.38 0.32
CA HIS A 66 -12.72 -8.05 -0.87
C HIS A 66 -11.97 -7.69 -2.17
N PHE A 67 -10.87 -6.94 -2.09
CA PHE A 67 -10.12 -6.56 -3.28
C PHE A 67 -9.47 -7.80 -3.94
N PRO A 68 -9.58 -7.98 -5.28
CA PRO A 68 -9.15 -9.20 -5.96
C PRO A 68 -7.64 -9.22 -6.20
N TYR A 69 -6.83 -9.26 -5.14
CA TYR A 69 -5.37 -9.17 -5.27
C TYR A 69 -4.78 -10.28 -6.16
N GLN A 70 -5.23 -11.53 -6.05
CA GLN A 70 -4.61 -12.64 -6.80
C GLN A 70 -4.62 -12.44 -8.31
N GLU A 71 -5.63 -11.75 -8.83
CA GLU A 71 -5.82 -11.50 -10.26
C GLU A 71 -5.25 -10.15 -10.70
N ASN A 72 -4.86 -9.31 -9.74
CA ASN A 72 -4.68 -7.88 -9.97
C ASN A 72 -3.37 -7.31 -9.42
N LEU A 73 -2.36 -8.14 -9.14
CA LEU A 73 -1.03 -7.64 -8.76
C LEU A 73 -0.17 -7.41 -10.01
N PRO A 74 0.57 -6.29 -10.08
CA PRO A 74 1.42 -6.00 -11.21
C PRO A 74 2.62 -6.95 -11.19
N LYS A 75 2.84 -7.64 -12.31
CA LYS A 75 4.00 -8.48 -12.54
C LYS A 75 5.12 -7.68 -13.20
N ASN A 76 6.27 -8.32 -13.38
CA ASN A 76 7.41 -7.69 -14.06
C ASN A 76 7.10 -7.33 -15.51
N GLU A 77 6.32 -8.16 -16.21
CA GLU A 77 5.89 -7.92 -17.59
C GLU A 77 4.94 -6.72 -17.71
N ASP A 78 4.14 -6.44 -16.68
CA ASP A 78 3.20 -5.31 -16.66
C ASP A 78 3.90 -3.95 -16.56
N TRP A 79 5.18 -3.92 -16.16
CA TRP A 79 5.93 -2.68 -16.00
C TRP A 79 5.93 -1.83 -17.28
N LEU A 80 6.05 -2.44 -18.45
CA LEU A 80 6.10 -1.69 -19.71
C LEU A 80 4.77 -0.94 -19.96
N ASN A 81 3.64 -1.56 -19.64
CA ASN A 81 2.32 -0.95 -19.75
C ASN A 81 2.14 0.17 -18.71
N ILE A 82 2.56 -0.07 -17.46
CA ILE A 82 2.53 0.92 -16.38
C ILE A 82 3.39 2.15 -16.74
N LYS A 83 4.62 1.92 -17.21
CA LYS A 83 5.53 2.96 -17.65
C LYS A 83 4.93 3.79 -18.78
N THR A 84 4.40 3.13 -19.80
CA THR A 84 3.74 3.78 -20.95
C THR A 84 2.58 4.66 -20.47
N TYR A 85 1.76 4.15 -19.55
CA TYR A 85 0.65 4.91 -18.97
C TYR A 85 1.15 6.17 -18.24
N LEU A 86 2.17 6.05 -17.39
CA LEU A 86 2.74 7.18 -16.65
C LEU A 86 3.38 8.23 -17.57
N GLU A 87 4.00 7.81 -18.68
CA GLU A 87 4.56 8.70 -19.70
C GLU A 87 3.46 9.46 -20.47
N GLN A 88 2.31 8.83 -20.71
CA GLN A 88 1.15 9.47 -21.34
C GLN A 88 0.40 10.44 -20.40
N HIS A 89 0.65 10.35 -19.09
CA HIS A 89 -0.01 11.18 -18.07
C HIS A 89 1.01 12.04 -17.31
N PRO A 90 1.60 13.07 -17.94
CA PRO A 90 2.68 13.88 -17.34
C PRO A 90 2.25 14.70 -16.13
N ALA A 91 0.94 14.82 -15.86
CA ALA A 91 0.42 15.44 -14.64
C ALA A 91 0.66 14.59 -13.39
N ILE A 92 0.87 13.28 -13.54
CA ILE A 92 1.21 12.37 -12.45
C ILE A 92 2.63 12.67 -12.00
N ASN A 93 2.77 13.09 -10.75
CA ASN A 93 4.06 13.42 -10.13
C ASN A 93 4.28 12.72 -8.78
N GLU A 94 3.24 12.05 -8.27
CA GLU A 94 3.25 11.30 -7.03
C GLU A 94 2.78 9.87 -7.28
N VAL A 95 3.59 8.90 -6.86
CA VAL A 95 3.21 7.48 -6.85
C VAL A 95 3.03 7.01 -5.42
N ILE A 96 1.92 6.31 -5.15
CA ILE A 96 1.58 5.76 -3.85
C ILE A 96 1.72 4.23 -3.93
N LEU A 97 2.66 3.66 -3.20
CA LEU A 97 2.72 2.22 -2.97
C LEU A 97 1.70 1.86 -1.90
N SER A 98 0.82 0.94 -2.26
CA SER A 98 -0.24 0.40 -1.43
C SER A 98 -0.43 -1.09 -1.78
N GLY A 99 -1.62 -1.63 -1.52
CA GLY A 99 -1.94 -3.04 -1.70
C GLY A 99 -2.61 -3.55 -0.45
N GLY A 100 -2.19 -4.72 0.02
CA GLY A 100 -2.31 -5.11 1.42
C GLY A 100 -1.41 -4.21 2.26
N ASP A 101 -0.11 -4.50 2.26
CA ASP A 101 0.91 -3.62 2.83
C ASP A 101 2.24 -3.70 2.04
N PRO A 102 2.72 -2.61 1.41
CA PRO A 102 3.94 -2.63 0.59
C PRO A 102 5.20 -3.10 1.32
N LEU A 103 5.30 -2.86 2.63
CA LEU A 103 6.49 -3.25 3.40
C LEU A 103 6.54 -4.75 3.73
N THR A 104 5.53 -5.55 3.34
CA THR A 104 5.66 -7.01 3.32
C THR A 104 6.56 -7.50 2.18
N LEU A 105 6.85 -6.64 1.20
CA LEU A 105 7.79 -6.97 0.14
C LEU A 105 9.23 -6.96 0.67
N SER A 106 10.09 -7.82 0.09
CA SER A 106 11.52 -7.79 0.37
C SER A 106 12.16 -6.50 -0.14
N ASN A 107 13.28 -6.09 0.47
CA ASN A 107 14.07 -4.93 0.06
C ASN A 107 14.44 -5.00 -1.43
N ARG A 108 14.82 -6.19 -1.94
CA ARG A 108 15.07 -6.43 -3.36
C ARG A 108 13.87 -6.10 -4.26
N LYS A 109 12.65 -6.51 -3.89
CA LYS A 109 11.44 -6.22 -4.69
C LYS A 109 11.07 -4.74 -4.62
N LEU A 110 11.17 -4.12 -3.44
CA LEU A 110 10.94 -2.68 -3.30
C LEU A 110 11.94 -1.87 -4.13
N ALA A 111 13.23 -2.23 -4.08
CA ALA A 111 14.29 -1.57 -4.84
C ALA A 111 14.01 -1.59 -6.34
N LEU A 112 13.61 -2.74 -6.89
CA LEU A 112 13.23 -2.86 -8.30
C LEU A 112 12.11 -1.89 -8.70
N TRP A 113 11.08 -1.76 -7.86
CA TRP A 113 9.97 -0.83 -8.15
C TRP A 113 10.38 0.63 -7.97
N ILE A 114 11.20 0.94 -6.97
CA ILE A 114 11.72 2.29 -6.76
C ILE A 114 12.57 2.73 -7.96
N GLU A 115 13.53 1.90 -8.40
CA GLU A 115 14.38 2.18 -9.56
C GLU A 115 13.56 2.44 -10.83
N ARG A 116 12.53 1.62 -11.06
CA ARG A 116 11.58 1.79 -12.15
C ARG A 116 10.89 3.16 -12.10
N LEU A 117 10.39 3.56 -10.95
CA LEU A 117 9.76 4.88 -10.76
C LEU A 117 10.77 6.03 -10.86
N GLU A 118 12.01 5.82 -10.43
CA GLU A 118 13.10 6.78 -10.57
C GLU A 118 13.51 7.02 -12.03
N SER A 119 13.28 6.07 -12.93
CA SER A 119 13.52 6.29 -14.36
C SER A 119 12.57 7.34 -14.97
N LEU A 120 11.45 7.65 -14.30
CA LEU A 120 10.43 8.58 -14.78
C LEU A 120 10.62 9.98 -14.20
N ASN A 121 11.23 10.87 -14.99
CA ASN A 121 11.60 12.22 -14.56
C ASN A 121 10.45 13.06 -13.97
N GLN A 122 9.21 12.85 -14.42
CA GLN A 122 8.02 13.54 -13.90
C GLN A 122 7.64 13.11 -12.48
N ILE A 123 8.00 11.89 -12.07
CA ILE A 123 7.74 11.39 -10.72
C ILE A 123 8.73 12.02 -9.75
N LYS A 124 8.18 12.72 -8.76
CA LYS A 124 8.93 13.47 -7.74
C LYS A 124 8.72 12.91 -6.34
N VAL A 125 7.55 12.36 -6.07
CA VAL A 125 7.17 11.86 -4.74
C VAL A 125 6.84 10.38 -4.81
N LEU A 126 7.43 9.61 -3.89
CA LEU A 126 7.04 8.25 -3.61
C LEU A 126 6.41 8.20 -2.23
N ARG A 127 5.14 7.89 -2.15
CA ARG A 127 4.45 7.69 -0.88
C ARG A 127 4.28 6.20 -0.62
N ILE A 128 4.57 5.75 0.58
CA ILE A 128 4.39 4.36 1.00
C ILE A 128 3.35 4.36 2.11
N HIS A 129 2.23 3.68 1.93
CA HIS A 129 1.22 3.50 2.99
C HIS A 129 1.45 2.15 3.65
N SER A 130 1.78 2.13 4.93
CA SER A 130 2.08 0.89 5.63
C SER A 130 1.61 0.93 7.07
N ARG A 131 1.14 -0.22 7.55
CA ARG A 131 0.93 -0.50 8.97
C ARG A 131 2.06 -1.33 9.56
N VAL A 132 2.91 -1.93 8.73
CA VAL A 132 4.02 -2.78 9.18
C VAL A 132 4.88 -2.14 10.29
N PRO A 133 5.22 -0.83 10.29
CA PRO A 133 5.98 -0.23 11.39
C PRO A 133 5.32 -0.41 12.76
N ILE A 134 3.99 -0.49 12.82
CA ILE A 134 3.24 -0.70 14.07
C ILE A 134 3.25 -2.16 14.53
N VAL A 135 3.29 -3.11 13.60
CA VAL A 135 3.09 -4.54 13.91
C VAL A 135 4.37 -5.37 13.84
N ILE A 136 5.34 -4.94 13.05
CA ILE A 136 6.66 -5.54 12.89
C ILE A 136 7.67 -4.38 12.72
N PRO A 137 8.00 -3.66 13.80
CA PRO A 137 8.89 -2.49 13.71
C PRO A 137 10.28 -2.84 13.16
N GLU A 138 10.76 -4.06 13.41
CA GLU A 138 12.05 -4.57 12.94
C GLU A 138 12.13 -4.69 11.42
N ARG A 139 10.99 -4.61 10.71
CA ARG A 139 10.99 -4.51 9.25
C ARG A 139 11.70 -3.23 8.77
N ILE A 140 11.72 -2.19 9.59
CA ILE A 140 12.47 -0.96 9.33
C ILE A 140 13.94 -1.19 9.69
N ASP A 141 14.60 -1.97 8.85
CA ASP A 141 16.02 -2.30 8.96
C ASP A 141 16.92 -1.26 8.27
N GLU A 142 18.23 -1.35 8.51
CA GLU A 142 19.22 -0.46 7.92
C GLU A 142 19.22 -0.51 6.39
N GLU A 143 18.95 -1.68 5.81
CA GLU A 143 18.91 -1.86 4.35
C GLU A 143 17.73 -1.10 3.73
N LEU A 144 16.53 -1.19 4.32
CA LEU A 144 15.35 -0.45 3.89
C LEU A 144 15.58 1.05 4.05
N VAL A 145 16.10 1.48 5.20
CA VAL A 145 16.39 2.90 5.44
C VAL A 145 17.39 3.43 4.40
N SER A 146 18.46 2.68 4.12
CA SER A 146 19.45 3.02 3.10
C SER A 146 18.80 3.10 1.70
N LEU A 147 17.98 2.12 1.34
CA LEU A 147 17.26 2.09 0.07
C LEU A 147 16.38 3.34 -0.12
N LEU A 148 15.57 3.68 0.89
CA LEU A 148 14.66 4.82 0.82
C LEU A 148 15.42 6.16 0.84
N LYS A 149 16.48 6.26 1.64
CA LYS A 149 17.30 7.48 1.77
C LYS A 149 18.08 7.80 0.50
N ASN A 150 18.55 6.77 -0.21
CA ASN A 150 19.35 6.95 -1.43
C ASN A 150 18.49 7.19 -2.68
N SER A 151 17.15 7.15 -2.55
CA SER A 151 16.28 7.45 -3.68
C SER A 151 16.34 8.93 -4.06
N ARG A 152 16.27 9.23 -5.36
CA ARG A 152 16.07 10.61 -5.83
C ARG A 152 14.66 11.13 -5.61
N LEU A 153 13.71 10.23 -5.32
CA LEU A 153 12.32 10.58 -5.05
C LEU A 153 12.22 11.10 -3.62
N ARG A 154 11.35 12.08 -3.40
CA ARG A 154 10.94 12.43 -2.04
C ARG A 154 10.09 11.28 -1.49
N VAL A 155 10.69 10.43 -0.67
CA VAL A 155 9.99 9.32 -0.02
C VAL A 155 9.20 9.82 1.20
N ILE A 156 7.92 9.47 1.27
CA ILE A 156 7.04 9.75 2.40
C ILE A 156 6.45 8.42 2.87
N LEU A 157 6.81 7.98 4.08
CA LEU A 157 6.17 6.84 4.73
C LEU A 157 4.97 7.35 5.55
N VAL A 158 3.78 6.87 5.22
CA VAL A 158 2.54 7.12 5.97
C VAL A 158 2.25 5.88 6.80
N VAL A 159 2.35 6.03 8.11
CA VAL A 159 2.09 4.95 9.07
C VAL A 159 0.62 4.95 9.44
N HIS A 160 0.00 3.78 9.36
CA HIS A 160 -1.39 3.58 9.78
C HIS A 160 -1.45 3.13 11.25
N SER A 161 -1.65 4.09 12.15
CA SER A 161 -1.93 3.86 13.56
C SER A 161 -3.34 4.34 13.94
N ASN A 162 -3.99 3.61 14.83
CA ASN A 162 -5.38 3.78 15.25
C ASN A 162 -5.52 4.09 16.75
N HIS A 163 -4.47 3.87 17.55
CA HIS A 163 -4.53 4.10 18.99
C HIS A 163 -3.16 4.53 19.53
N PRO A 164 -3.08 5.48 20.50
CA PRO A 164 -1.80 5.96 21.03
C PRO A 164 -0.89 4.85 21.58
N ALA A 165 -1.48 3.79 22.13
CA ALA A 165 -0.71 2.65 22.65
C ALA A 165 -0.04 1.79 21.56
N GLU A 166 -0.35 2.00 20.28
CA GLU A 166 0.41 1.44 19.16
C GLU A 166 1.74 2.15 18.93
N LEU A 167 1.97 3.28 19.62
CA LEU A 167 3.19 4.09 19.55
C LEU A 167 3.93 3.98 20.88
N ASP A 168 5.10 3.37 20.86
CA ASP A 168 5.93 3.10 22.01
C ASP A 168 7.42 3.29 21.67
N ASN A 169 8.33 2.72 22.45
CA ASN A 169 9.77 2.88 22.20
C ASN A 169 10.29 2.01 21.05
N LEU A 170 9.50 1.05 20.56
CA LEU A 170 9.87 0.15 19.47
C LEU A 170 9.29 0.58 18.13
N THR A 171 8.18 1.33 18.14
CA THR A 171 7.37 1.74 16.98
C THR A 171 7.54 3.22 16.63
#